data_AF-A0AAD7L913-F1
#
_entry.id   AF-A0AAD7L913-F1
#
_cell.length_a   1.000
_cell.length_b   1.000
_cell.length_c   1.000
_cell.angle_alpha   90.00
_cell.angle_beta   90.00
_cell.angle_gamma   90.00
#
_symmetry.space_group_name_H-M   'P 1'
#
loop_
_entity.id
_entity.type
_entity.pdbx_description
1 polymer ?
#
loop_
_entity_poly.entity_id
_entity_poly.type
_entity_poly.pdbx_seq_one_letter_code
_entity_poly.pdbx_strand_id
1 'polypeptide(L)'
;MATESYEEAIAGLTKLLSQKGDLDGVAAAKINQITAQLKAGRSDSFDPDERIKTGFIHFKKEKFEKNPGLYGETCQKPKPQGEEKAIITPQ
;
A
#
# COMPACT_ATOMS: atom_id res chain seq x y z
N MET A 1 25.13 13.22 50.74
CA MET A 1 23.97 13.92 50.13
C MET A 1 24.22 14.40 48.70
N ALA A 2 25.23 15.23 48.39
CA ALA A 2 25.42 15.73 47.01
C ALA A 2 26.06 14.69 46.06
N THR A 3 27.01 13.90 46.53
CA THR A 3 27.73 12.88 45.73
C THR A 3 26.87 11.65 45.40
N GLU A 4 26.02 11.23 46.33
CA GLU A 4 25.07 10.10 46.14
C GLU A 4 24.04 10.40 45.04
N SER A 5 23.60 11.66 44.93
CA SER A 5 22.69 12.11 43.88
C SER A 5 23.31 12.05 42.47
N TYR A 6 24.62 12.28 42.36
CA TYR A 6 25.33 12.17 41.08
C TYR A 6 25.50 10.71 40.65
N GLU A 7 25.82 9.81 41.58
CA GLU A 7 25.94 8.38 41.32
C GLU A 7 24.61 7.78 40.84
N GLU A 8 23.48 8.15 41.47
CA GLU A 8 22.15 7.72 41.03
C GLU A 8 21.79 8.26 39.64
N ALA A 9 22.14 9.52 39.33
CA ALA A 9 21.90 10.09 38.00
C ALA A 9 22.73 9.38 36.92
N ILE A 10 23.98 9.01 37.22
CA ILE A 10 24.87 8.26 36.31
C ILE A 10 24.33 6.83 36.10
N ALA A 11 23.85 6.16 37.15
CA ALA A 11 23.24 4.84 37.05
C ALA A 11 21.94 4.88 36.21
N GLY A 12 21.13 5.92 36.40
CA GLY A 12 19.92 6.16 35.62
C GLY A 12 20.21 6.39 34.13
N LEU A 13 21.20 7.24 33.82
CA LEU A 13 21.65 7.50 32.45
C LEU A 13 22.22 6.24 31.79
N THR A 14 23.05 5.47 32.51
CA THR A 14 23.62 4.21 32.01
C THR A 14 22.53 3.21 31.67
N LYS A 15 21.53 3.05 32.55
CA LYS A 15 20.37 2.19 32.29
C LYS A 15 19.56 2.64 31.08
N LEU A 16 19.38 3.95 30.91
CA LEU A 16 18.63 4.55 29.81
C LEU A 16 19.37 4.39 28.46
N LEU A 17 20.70 4.48 28.47
CA LEU A 17 21.55 4.21 27.31
C LEU A 17 21.52 2.72 26.91
N SER A 18 21.58 1.80 27.88
CA SER A 18 21.46 0.36 27.60
C SER A 18 20.09 0.01 27.01
N GLN A 19 19.01 0.53 27.60
CA GLN A 19 17.65 0.33 27.07
C GLN A 19 17.46 0.87 25.66
N LYS A 20 18.12 1.99 25.32
CA LYS A 20 18.09 2.55 23.96
C LYS A 20 18.95 1.76 22.98
N GLY A 21 20.09 1.23 23.42
CA GLY A 21 20.95 0.37 22.57
C GLY A 21 20.23 -0.90 22.09
N ASP A 22 19.33 -1.45 22.91
CA ASP A 22 18.55 -2.64 22.57
C ASP A 22 17.34 -2.34 21.65
N LEU A 23 16.88 -1.09 21.59
CA LEU A 23 15.71 -0.71 20.77
C LEU A 23 15.99 -0.85 19.26
N ASP A 24 17.20 -0.55 18.82
CA ASP A 24 17.58 -0.66 17.39
C ASP A 24 17.56 -2.12 16.92
N GLY A 25 18.06 -3.04 17.76
CA GLY A 25 18.02 -4.48 17.48
C GLY A 25 16.59 -5.04 17.45
N VAL A 26 15.75 -4.63 18.40
CA VAL A 26 14.34 -5.03 18.46
C VAL A 26 13.53 -4.45 17.29
N ALA A 27 13.80 -3.19 16.91
CA ALA A 27 13.17 -2.55 15.76
C ALA A 27 13.58 -3.24 14.45
N ALA A 28 14.87 -3.51 14.26
CA ALA A 28 15.37 -4.24 13.09
C ALA A 28 14.76 -5.65 13.01
N ALA A 29 14.67 -6.37 14.13
CA ALA A 29 14.03 -7.69 14.19
C ALA A 29 12.55 -7.63 13.78
N LYS A 30 11.78 -6.65 14.27
CA LYS A 30 10.36 -6.46 13.90
C LYS A 30 10.20 -6.06 12.43
N ILE A 31 11.06 -5.18 11.90
CA ILE A 31 11.05 -4.78 10.49
C ILE A 31 11.31 -6.00 9.60
N ASN A 32 12.31 -6.82 9.94
CA ASN A 32 12.62 -8.05 9.22
C ASN A 32 11.46 -9.05 9.26
N GLN A 33 10.82 -9.21 10.42
CA GLN A 33 9.64 -10.07 10.57
C GLN A 33 8.46 -9.61 9.69
N ILE A 34 8.12 -8.31 9.71
CA ILE A 34 7.04 -7.74 8.88
C ILE A 34 7.39 -7.87 7.40
N THR A 35 8.64 -7.62 7.03
CA THR A 35 9.11 -7.76 5.64
C THR A 35 9.02 -9.21 5.16
N ALA A 36 9.37 -10.19 6.01
CA ALA A 36 9.24 -11.60 5.69
C ALA A 36 7.78 -12.02 5.52
N GLN A 37 6.88 -11.56 6.40
CA GLN A 37 5.44 -11.80 6.27
C GLN A 37 4.85 -11.17 5.01
N LEU A 38 5.28 -9.96 4.65
CA LEU A 38 4.82 -9.28 3.44
C LEU A 38 5.31 -9.99 2.17
N LYS A 39 6.54 -10.51 2.18
CA LYS A 39 7.07 -11.34 1.09
C LYS A 39 6.34 -12.68 1.01
N ALA A 40 6.06 -13.34 2.13
CA ALA A 40 5.33 -14.61 2.15
C ALA A 40 3.84 -14.47 1.79
N GLY A 41 3.23 -13.32 2.11
CA GLY A 41 1.84 -13.00 1.75
C GLY A 41 1.68 -12.48 0.31
N ARG A 42 2.77 -12.05 -0.33
CA ARG A 42 2.81 -11.84 -1.77
C ARG A 42 2.85 -13.22 -2.40
N SER A 43 1.67 -13.75 -2.74
CA SER A 43 1.63 -15.01 -3.44
C SER A 43 2.42 -14.87 -4.74
N ASP A 44 3.44 -15.71 -4.92
CA ASP A 44 4.16 -15.85 -6.21
C ASP A 44 3.20 -16.24 -7.36
N SER A 45 1.94 -16.53 -7.03
CA SER A 45 0.84 -16.82 -7.94
C SER A 45 0.08 -15.57 -8.45
N PHE A 46 0.39 -14.36 -7.97
CA PHE A 46 -0.22 -13.14 -8.52
C PHE A 46 0.54 -12.72 -9.76
N ASP A 47 0.23 -13.37 -10.89
CA ASP A 47 0.65 -12.92 -12.21
C ASP A 47 -0.36 -11.87 -12.72
N PRO A 48 0.02 -10.59 -12.80
CA PRO A 48 -0.88 -9.52 -13.24
C PRO A 48 -1.32 -9.71 -14.69
N ASP A 49 -0.44 -10.22 -15.56
CA ASP A 49 -0.72 -10.43 -16.97
C ASP A 49 -1.73 -11.56 -17.15
N GLU A 50 -1.55 -12.68 -16.45
CA GLU A 50 -2.54 -13.75 -16.44
C GLU A 50 -3.86 -13.30 -15.82
N ARG A 51 -3.82 -12.52 -14.74
CA ARG A 51 -5.04 -12.02 -14.09
C ARG A 51 -5.85 -11.10 -15.00
N ILE A 52 -5.18 -10.22 -15.75
CA ILE A 52 -5.82 -9.34 -16.73
C ILE A 52 -6.38 -10.16 -17.89
N LYS A 53 -5.61 -11.10 -18.45
CA LYS A 53 -6.07 -11.96 -19.56
C LYS A 53 -7.27 -12.80 -19.17
N THR A 54 -7.19 -13.51 -18.05
CA THR A 54 -8.28 -14.37 -17.54
C THR A 54 -9.51 -13.56 -17.16
N GLY A 55 -9.33 -12.41 -16.51
CA GLY A 55 -10.41 -11.48 -16.18
C GLY A 55 -11.13 -10.94 -17.43
N PHE A 56 -10.37 -10.56 -18.47
CA PHE A 56 -10.95 -10.09 -19.73
C PHE A 56 -11.73 -11.19 -20.46
N ILE A 57 -11.18 -12.41 -20.53
CA ILE A 57 -11.87 -13.56 -21.13
C ILE A 57 -13.17 -13.86 -20.39
N HIS A 58 -13.13 -13.85 -19.05
CA HIS A 58 -14.31 -14.06 -18.22
C HIS A 58 -15.37 -13.00 -18.46
N PHE A 59 -14.98 -11.72 -18.47
CA PHE A 59 -15.88 -10.61 -18.79
C PHE A 59 -16.49 -10.76 -20.19
N LYS A 60 -15.68 -11.11 -21.20
CA LYS A 60 -16.15 -11.29 -22.57
C LYS A 60 -17.22 -12.38 -22.64
N LYS A 61 -16.97 -13.54 -22.03
CA LYS A 61 -17.90 -14.68 -22.05
C LYS A 61 -19.18 -14.43 -21.25
N GLU A 62 -19.04 -13.86 -20.05
CA GLU A 62 -20.16 -13.74 -19.11
C GLU A 62 -20.99 -12.46 -19.30
N LYS A 63 -20.41 -11.41 -19.87
CA LYS A 63 -21.07 -10.11 -20.02
C LYS A 63 -21.24 -9.72 -21.49
N PHE A 64 -20.16 -9.72 -22.27
CA PHE A 64 -20.18 -9.22 -23.65
C PHE A 64 -20.94 -10.15 -24.60
N GLU A 65 -20.64 -11.45 -24.60
CA GLU A 65 -21.26 -12.44 -25.49
C GLU A 65 -22.72 -12.71 -25.13
N LYS A 66 -23.10 -12.55 -23.86
CA LYS A 66 -24.49 -12.74 -23.42
C LYS A 66 -25.40 -11.58 -23.82
N ASN A 67 -24.88 -10.34 -23.83
CA ASN A 67 -25.62 -9.14 -24.21
C ASN A 67 -24.85 -8.29 -25.24
N PRO A 68 -24.68 -8.76 -26.48
CA PRO A 68 -23.89 -8.04 -27.49
C PRO A 68 -24.48 -6.68 -27.87
N GLY A 69 -25.82 -6.53 -27.85
CA GLY A 69 -26.50 -5.26 -28.17
C GLY A 69 -26.23 -4.13 -27.17
N LEU A 70 -26.17 -4.46 -25.86
CA LEU A 70 -25.95 -3.48 -24.79
C LEU A 70 -24.59 -2.77 -24.93
N TYR A 71 -23.54 -3.52 -25.30
CA TYR A 71 -22.20 -2.97 -25.48
C TYR A 71 -22.05 -2.24 -26.81
N GLY A 72 -22.74 -2.68 -27.87
CA GLY A 72 -22.82 -1.95 -29.14
C GLY A 72 -23.48 -0.57 -29.00
N GLU A 73 -24.56 -0.49 -28.21
CA GLU A 73 -25.24 0.78 -27.88
C GLU A 73 -24.40 1.66 -26.94
N THR A 74 -23.59 1.07 -26.06
CA THR A 74 -22.70 1.83 -25.16
C THR A 74 -21.56 2.52 -25.92
N CYS A 75 -21.11 1.97 -27.05
CA CYS A 75 -20.16 2.63 -27.94
C CYS A 75 -20.73 3.87 -28.65
N GLN A 76 -22.06 4.04 -28.65
CA GLN A 76 -22.73 5.22 -29.21
C GLN A 76 -23.14 6.25 -28.14
N LYS A 77 -22.93 5.98 -26.84
CA LYS A 77 -23.26 6.96 -25.79
C LYS A 77 -22.33 8.19 -25.89
N PRO A 78 -22.88 9.42 -25.86
CA PRO A 78 -22.07 10.63 -25.82
C PRO A 78 -21.24 10.67 -24.52
N LYS A 79 -20.09 11.36 -24.60
CA LYS A 79 -19.13 11.54 -23.51
C LYS A 79 -19.80 11.86 -22.15
N PRO A 80 -19.22 11.41 -21.02
CA PRO A 80 -19.69 11.82 -19.71
C PRO A 80 -19.69 13.36 -19.62
N GLN A 81 -20.84 13.94 -19.27
CA GLN A 81 -20.95 15.35 -18.92
C GLN A 81 -20.29 15.56 -17.55
N GLY A 82 -18.97 15.62 -17.57
CA GLY A 82 -18.11 15.81 -16.40
C GLY A 82 -16.78 16.48 -16.74
N GLU A 83 -16.68 17.16 -17.88
CA GLU A 83 -15.62 18.13 -18.13
C GLU A 83 -16.17 19.51 -17.78
N GLU A 84 -16.00 19.87 -16.50
CA GLU A 84 -16.07 21.24 -16.02
C GLU A 84 -15.25 22.12 -16.97
N LYS A 85 -15.94 23.04 -17.64
CA LYS A 85 -15.32 24.04 -18.49
C LYS A 85 -14.52 25.01 -17.63
N ALA A 86 -13.29 24.65 -17.29
CA ALA A 86 -12.26 25.62 -16.98
C ALA A 86 -11.76 26.21 -18.31
N ILE A 87 -12.63 26.96 -19.00
CA ILE A 87 -12.18 27.91 -20.02
C ILE A 87 -11.65 29.10 -19.23
N ILE A 88 -10.34 29.09 -19.02
CA ILE A 88 -9.57 30.27 -18.69
C ILE A 88 -9.65 31.14 -19.95
N THR A 89 -10.52 32.15 -19.94
CA THR A 89 -10.52 33.20 -20.97
C THR A 89 -9.42 34.20 -20.59
N PRO A 90 -8.38 34.42 -21.40
CA PRO A 90 -7.50 35.56 -21.23
C PRO A 90 -7.99 36.70 -22.13
N GLN A 91 -8.55 37.75 -21.53
CA GLN A 91 -8.40 39.15 -21.95
C GLN A 91 -8.60 40.05 -20.74
#